data_AF-A0A914P7K4-F1
#
_entry.id   AF-A0A914P7K4-F1
#
_cell.length_a   1.000
_cell.length_b   1.000
_cell.length_c   1.000
_cell.angle_alpha   90.00
_cell.angle_beta   90.00
_cell.angle_gamma   90.00
#
_symmetry.space_group_name_H-M   'P 1'
#
loop_
_entity.id
_entity.type
_entity.pdbx_description
1 polymer ?
#
loop_
_entity_poly.entity_id
_entity_poly.type
_entity_poly.pdbx_seq_one_letter_code
_entity_poly.pdbx_strand_id
1 'polypeptide(L)'
;MLQCLNKKNWDVGLHPLAYKIHNKSNEELAEEMLKNTKLFSKDIIATTGLTKKEIALKKLGQLDPKRRLENISRAMLERNIHQTICGISNTQVFH
;
A
#
# COMPACT_ATOMS: atom_id res chain seq x y z
N MET A 1 31.53 14.81 -0.49
CA MET A 1 31.43 13.78 -1.56
C MET A 1 30.30 12.78 -1.30
N LEU A 2 30.18 12.21 -0.08
CA LEU A 2 29.10 11.28 0.30
C LEU A 2 27.67 11.83 0.13
N GLN A 3 27.49 13.14 0.25
CA GLN A 3 26.18 13.80 0.13
C GLN A 3 25.56 13.70 -1.28
N CYS A 4 26.37 13.41 -2.30
CA CYS A 4 25.89 13.23 -3.68
C CYS A 4 25.48 11.80 -4.01
N LEU A 5 25.77 10.81 -3.14
CA LEU A 5 25.48 9.40 -3.40
C LEU A 5 23.97 9.09 -3.43
N ASN A 6 23.18 9.85 -2.66
CA ASN A 6 21.71 9.75 -2.61
C ASN A 6 20.98 10.75 -3.50
N LYS A 7 21.69 11.47 -4.39
CA LYS A 7 21.03 12.35 -5.35
C LYS A 7 20.30 11.47 -6.36
N LYS A 8 18.99 11.32 -6.16
CA LYS A 8 18.11 10.74 -7.18
C LYS A 8 18.24 11.59 -8.44
N ASN A 9 18.27 10.94 -9.60
CA ASN A 9 18.22 11.68 -10.84
C ASN A 9 16.89 12.47 -10.86
N TRP A 10 16.98 13.74 -11.32
CA TRP A 10 15.88 14.69 -11.27
C TRP A 10 14.69 14.28 -12.14
N ASP A 11 14.94 13.45 -13.15
CA ASP A 11 13.99 12.90 -14.11
C ASP A 11 13.15 11.74 -13.54
N VAL A 12 13.58 11.09 -12.46
CA VAL A 12 12.85 9.95 -11.85
C VAL A 12 11.43 10.35 -11.43
N GLY A 13 11.21 11.60 -11.04
CA GLY A 13 9.88 12.11 -10.67
C GLY A 13 9.01 12.55 -11.86
N LEU A 14 9.59 12.64 -13.06
CA LEU A 14 8.94 13.12 -14.29
C LEU A 14 8.57 11.97 -15.24
N HIS A 15 9.04 10.75 -14.96
CA HIS A 15 8.69 9.56 -15.73
C HIS A 15 7.56 8.77 -15.04
N PRO A 16 6.30 8.94 -15.47
CA PRO A 16 5.21 8.13 -14.96
C PRO A 16 5.42 6.68 -15.41
N LEU A 17 5.03 5.74 -14.55
CA LEU A 17 4.98 4.33 -14.93
C LEU A 17 3.98 4.14 -16.07
N ALA A 18 4.22 3.16 -16.94
CA ALA A 18 3.27 2.80 -17.97
C ALA A 18 1.92 2.46 -17.33
N TYR A 19 0.85 3.16 -17.75
CA TYR A 19 -0.48 3.03 -17.16
C TYR A 19 -0.99 1.58 -17.12
N LYS A 20 -0.64 0.75 -18.11
CA LYS A 20 -0.98 -0.67 -18.12
C LYS A 20 -0.37 -1.44 -16.94
N ILE A 21 0.89 -1.16 -16.61
CA ILE A 21 1.59 -1.80 -15.49
C ILE A 21 1.05 -1.27 -14.16
N HIS A 22 0.83 0.04 -14.08
CA HIS A 22 0.28 0.67 -12.88
C HIS A 22 -1.14 0.16 -12.56
N ASN A 23 -2.00 0.04 -13.57
CA ASN A 23 -3.35 -0.52 -13.41
C ASN A 23 -3.32 -1.98 -12.97
N LYS A 24 -2.45 -2.80 -13.59
CA LYS A 24 -2.29 -4.20 -13.16
C LYS A 24 -1.83 -4.30 -11.70
N SER A 25 -0.87 -3.47 -11.29
CA SER A 25 -0.44 -3.44 -9.89
C SER A 25 -1.57 -3.01 -8.94
N ASN A 26 -2.45 -2.10 -9.36
CA ASN A 26 -3.60 -1.67 -8.57
C ASN A 26 -4.66 -2.76 -8.46
N GLU A 27 -4.92 -3.52 -9.52
CA GLU A 27 -5.78 -4.70 -9.48
C GLU A 27 -5.24 -5.76 -8.52
N GLU A 28 -3.96 -6.11 -8.61
CA GLU A 28 -3.32 -7.09 -7.72
C GLU A 28 -3.40 -6.65 -6.24
N LEU A 29 -3.13 -5.37 -5.95
CA LEU A 29 -3.24 -4.82 -4.59
C LEU A 29 -4.69 -4.82 -4.08
N ALA A 30 -5.66 -4.53 -4.95
CA ALA A 30 -7.08 -4.57 -4.59
C ALA A 30 -7.56 -6.00 -4.30
N GLU A 31 -7.13 -6.98 -5.08
CA GLU A 31 -7.39 -8.41 -4.81
C GLU A 31 -6.79 -8.86 -3.48
N GLU A 32 -5.55 -8.45 -3.19
CA GLU A 32 -4.90 -8.74 -1.93
C GLU A 32 -5.64 -8.09 -0.75
N MET A 33 -6.08 -6.83 -0.92
CA MET A 33 -6.89 -6.13 0.07
C MET A 33 -8.20 -6.89 0.34
N LEU A 34 -8.89 -7.38 -0.68
CA LEU A 34 -10.12 -8.15 -0.52
C LEU A 34 -9.90 -9.45 0.25
N LYS A 35 -8.81 -10.17 -0.04
CA LYS A 35 -8.42 -11.38 0.71
C LYS A 35 -8.17 -11.05 2.19
N ASN A 36 -7.42 -9.99 2.47
CA ASN A 36 -7.12 -9.57 3.84
C ASN A 36 -8.35 -9.04 4.59
N THR A 37 -9.30 -8.38 3.92
CA THR A 37 -10.55 -7.94 4.53
C THR A 37 -11.42 -9.13 4.94
N LYS A 38 -11.47 -10.20 4.14
CA LYS A 38 -12.16 -11.45 4.51
C LYS A 38 -11.50 -12.10 5.74
N LEU A 39 -10.16 -12.12 5.79
CA LEU A 39 -9.41 -12.59 6.95
C LEU A 39 -9.69 -11.75 8.19
N PHE A 40 -9.64 -10.42 8.07
CA PHE A 40 -9.93 -9.49 9.15
C PHE A 40 -11.35 -9.65 9.70
N SER A 41 -12.35 -9.83 8.83
CA SER A 41 -13.73 -10.10 9.24
C SER A 41 -13.85 -11.41 10.04
N LYS A 42 -13.21 -12.49 9.58
CA LYS A 42 -13.14 -13.75 10.34
C LYS A 42 -12.44 -13.58 11.69
N ASP A 43 -11.37 -12.79 11.72
CA ASP A 43 -10.60 -12.52 12.93
C ASP A 43 -11.42 -11.73 13.97
N ILE A 44 -12.24 -10.77 13.51
CA ILE A 44 -13.20 -10.06 14.36
C ILE A 44 -14.23 -11.04 14.95
N ILE A 45 -14.86 -11.87 14.11
CA ILE A 45 -15.86 -12.85 14.58
C ILE A 45 -15.24 -13.84 15.59
N ALA A 46 -14.00 -14.26 15.35
CA ALA A 46 -13.28 -15.16 16.23
C ALA A 46 -12.77 -14.51 17.53
N THR A 47 -12.80 -13.17 17.63
CA THR A 47 -12.38 -12.40 18.80
C THR A 47 -13.56 -11.77 19.55
N THR A 48 -14.76 -11.72 18.95
CA THR A 48 -16.00 -11.36 19.65
C THR A 48 -16.29 -12.37 20.77
N GLY A 49 -16.19 -11.91 22.02
CA GLY A 49 -16.44 -12.70 23.23
C GLY A 49 -15.20 -13.08 24.04
N LEU A 50 -13.98 -12.86 23.52
CA LEU A 50 -12.73 -13.13 24.24
C LEU A 50 -12.22 -11.88 25.00
N THR A 51 -11.54 -12.12 26.12
CA THR A 51 -10.94 -11.05 26.91
C THR A 51 -9.71 -10.48 26.20
N LYS A 52 -9.41 -9.18 26.33
CA LYS A 52 -8.27 -8.52 25.65
C LYS A 52 -6.91 -9.22 25.85
N LYS A 53 -6.69 -9.84 27.02
CA LYS A 53 -5.47 -10.62 27.33
C LYS A 53 -5.38 -11.92 26.54
N GLU A 54 -6.50 -12.61 26.34
CA GLU A 54 -6.59 -13.85 25.57
C GLU A 54 -6.45 -13.57 24.07
N ILE A 55 -6.97 -12.44 23.60
CA ILE A 55 -6.77 -11.96 22.22
C ILE A 55 -5.29 -11.67 21.96
N ALA A 56 -4.59 -11.00 22.89
CA ALA A 56 -3.16 -10.72 22.76
C ALA A 56 -2.32 -12.01 22.71
N LEU A 57 -2.64 -13.00 23.55
CA LEU A 57 -1.99 -14.33 23.52
C LEU A 57 -2.27 -15.10 22.24
N LYS A 58 -3.50 -15.06 21.73
CA LYS A 58 -3.87 -15.75 20.48
C LYS A 58 -3.26 -15.10 19.24
N LYS A 59 -3.03 -13.79 19.27
CA LYS A 59 -2.40 -13.02 18.17
C LYS A 59 -0.87 -13.11 18.16
N LEU A 60 -0.24 -13.66 19.21
CA LEU A 60 1.20 -13.91 19.22
C LEU A 60 1.54 -14.99 18.18
N GLY A 61 2.37 -14.63 17.19
CA GLY A 61 2.82 -15.54 16.12
C GLY A 61 1.87 -15.65 14.92
N GLN A 62 0.67 -15.06 14.97
CA GLN A 62 -0.22 -14.96 13.81
C GLN A 62 -0.03 -13.63 13.08
N LEU A 63 -0.17 -13.66 11.76
CA LEU A 63 -0.07 -12.47 10.92
C LEU A 63 -1.26 -11.55 11.21
N ASP A 64 -1.02 -10.34 11.70
CA ASP A 64 -2.11 -9.38 12.01
C ASP A 64 -2.75 -8.84 10.71
N PRO A 65 -4.00 -9.25 10.39
CA PRO A 65 -4.65 -8.85 9.15
C PRO A 65 -4.96 -7.35 9.14
N LYS A 66 -5.15 -6.72 10.30
CA LYS A 66 -5.36 -5.27 10.39
C LYS A 66 -4.12 -4.50 9.93
N ARG A 67 -2.96 -4.86 10.47
CA ARG A 67 -1.68 -4.22 10.12
C ARG A 67 -1.34 -4.42 8.64
N ARG A 68 -1.67 -5.59 8.08
CA ARG A 68 -1.47 -5.86 6.65
C ARG A 68 -2.38 -5.00 5.77
N LEU A 69 -3.64 -4.80 6.15
CA LEU A 69 -4.55 -3.88 5.46
C LEU A 69 -4.04 -2.44 5.47
N GLU A 70 -3.51 -1.95 6.60
CA GLU A 70 -2.91 -0.61 6.70
C GLU A 70 -1.68 -0.46 5.80
N ASN A 71 -0.81 -1.48 5.72
CA ASN A 71 0.36 -1.44 4.85
C ASN A 71 -0.03 -1.41 3.37
N ILE A 72 -1.01 -2.23 2.96
CA ILE A 72 -1.47 -2.28 1.56
C ILE A 72 -2.15 -0.97 1.17
N SER A 73 -3.01 -0.41 2.03
CA SER A 73 -3.67 0.87 1.75
C SER A 73 -2.68 2.02 1.63
N ARG A 74 -1.67 2.05 2.52
CA ARG A 74 -0.61 3.06 2.45
C ARG A 74 0.19 2.98 1.15
N ALA A 75 0.58 1.77 0.74
CA ALA A 75 1.32 1.57 -0.51
C ALA A 75 0.50 1.95 -1.74
N MET A 76 -0.79 1.60 -1.77
CA MET A 76 -1.72 1.96 -2.85
C MET A 76 -1.91 3.47 -2.96
N LEU A 77 -2.13 4.16 -1.83
CA LEU A 77 -2.28 5.61 -1.79
C LEU A 77 -1.01 6.32 -2.27
N GLU A 78 0.16 5.93 -1.74
CA GLU A 78 1.44 6.54 -2.13
C GLU A 78 1.69 6.43 -3.64
N ARG A 79 1.49 5.24 -4.20
CA ARG A 79 1.70 4.98 -5.64
C ARG A 79 0.74 5.77 -6.52
N ASN A 80 -0.54 5.81 -6.16
CA ASN A 80 -1.56 6.48 -6.97
C ASN A 80 -1.42 8.00 -6.89
N ILE A 81 -1.11 8.55 -5.72
CA ILE A 81 -0.85 9.98 -5.55
C ILE A 81 0.38 10.38 -6.39
N HIS A 82 1.47 9.62 -6.31
CA HIS A 82 2.67 9.90 -7.08
C HIS A 82 2.41 9.88 -8.59
N GLN A 83 1.73 8.83 -9.10
CA GLN A 83 1.39 8.72 -10.52
C GLN A 83 0.49 9.87 -10.99
N THR A 84 -0.48 10.27 -10.18
CA THR A 84 -1.43 11.35 -10.53
C THR A 84 -0.72 12.70 -10.59
N ILE A 85 0.12 13.02 -9.59
CA ILE A 85 0.89 14.26 -9.58
C ILE A 85 1.87 14.31 -10.75
N CYS A 86 2.54 13.19 -11.05
CA CYS A 86 3.45 13.08 -12.19
C CYS A 86 2.71 13.33 -13.52
N GLY A 87 1.53 12.70 -13.69
CA GLY A 87 0.67 12.91 -14.85
C GLY A 87 0.26 14.37 -15.03
N ILE A 88 -0.27 15.00 -13.98
CA ILE A 88 -0.67 16.43 -14.01
C ILE A 88 0.52 17.32 -14.33
N SER A 89 1.66 17.11 -13.68
CA SER A 89 2.87 17.91 -13.89
C SER A 89 3.34 17.82 -15.34
N ASN A 90 3.37 16.61 -15.91
CA ASN A 90 3.76 16.43 -17.31
C ASN A 90 2.81 17.12 -18.29
N THR A 91 1.50 17.10 -18.02
CA THR A 91 0.52 17.82 -18.86
C THR A 91 0.62 19.34 -18.77
N GLN A 92 1.16 19.91 -17.70
CA GLN A 92 1.30 21.37 -17.56
C GLN A 92 2.66 21.90 -18.02
N VAL A 93 3.70 21.06 -17.95
CA VAL A 93 5.09 21.46 -18.24
C VAL A 93 5.47 21.19 -19.70
N PHE A 94 5.00 20.07 -20.27
CA PHE A 94 5.42 19.62 -21.60
C PHE A 94 4.33 19.68 -22.67
N HIS A 95 3.12 20.09 -22.30
CA HIS A 95 1.99 20.26 -23.20
C HIS A 95 1.45 21.68 -23.11
#